data_AF-W9X091-F1
#
_entry.id   AF-W9X091-F1
#
_cell.length_a   1.000
_cell.length_b   1.000
_cell.length_c   1.000
_cell.angle_alpha   90.00
_cell.angle_beta   90.00
_cell.angle_gamma   90.00
#
_symmetry.space_group_name_H-M   'P 1'
#
loop_
_entity.id
_entity.type
_entity.pdbx_description
1 polymer ?
#
loop_
_entity_poly.entity_id
_entity_poly.type
_entity_poly.pdbx_seq_one_letter_code
_entity_poly.pdbx_strand_id
1 'polypeptide(L)'
;MATTTKAPPTLRTLYRHLLRELPPTPAPRHTLPRSPIHASIRKHVKHASSSLSSATRSESESHNLARLQELEQFVTYLRAQRMYGTLLQRYNPGMGMDEEERVRLTARRVGMDLPVEFGGGGARDKK
;
A
#
# COMPACT_ATOMS: atom_id res chain seq x y z
N MET A 1 27.41 -20.78 -7.45
CA MET A 1 26.30 -20.07 -6.79
C MET A 1 26.83 -18.73 -6.29
N ALA A 2 26.64 -17.65 -7.07
CA ALA A 2 27.16 -16.34 -6.72
C ALA A 2 26.27 -15.69 -5.66
N THR A 3 26.76 -15.58 -4.43
CA THR A 3 26.10 -14.84 -3.36
C THR A 3 26.32 -13.34 -3.61
N THR A 4 25.27 -12.62 -3.99
CA THR A 4 25.37 -11.16 -4.11
C THR A 4 25.44 -10.59 -2.70
N THR A 5 26.62 -10.14 -2.26
CA THR A 5 26.76 -9.45 -0.97
C THR A 5 26.00 -8.13 -1.05
N LYS A 6 24.83 -8.05 -0.40
CA LYS A 6 23.98 -6.85 -0.37
C LYS A 6 24.75 -5.73 0.33
N ALA A 7 25.08 -4.67 -0.41
CA ALA A 7 25.72 -3.48 0.16
C ALA A 7 24.85 -2.89 1.31
N PRO A 8 25.48 -2.29 2.34
CA PRO A 8 24.75 -1.75 3.47
C PRO A 8 23.74 -0.68 3.01
N PRO A 9 22.50 -0.72 3.51
CA PRO A 9 21.46 0.17 3.05
C PRO A 9 21.76 1.61 3.48
N THR A 10 22.01 2.48 2.49
CA THR A 10 22.14 3.92 2.77
C THR A 10 20.77 4.56 2.93
N LEU A 11 20.69 5.66 3.71
CA LEU A 11 19.48 6.47 3.86
C LEU A 11 18.88 6.86 2.49
N ARG A 12 19.73 7.18 1.51
CA ARG A 12 19.31 7.54 0.14
C ARG A 12 18.65 6.36 -0.57
N THR A 13 19.18 5.16 -0.39
CA THR A 13 18.63 3.92 -0.97
C THR A 13 17.28 3.59 -0.35
N LEU A 14 17.18 3.61 0.99
CA LEU A 14 15.93 3.36 1.72
C LEU A 14 14.84 4.38 1.36
N TYR A 15 15.19 5.67 1.28
CA TYR A 15 14.29 6.72 0.82
C TYR A 15 13.72 6.42 -0.57
N ARG A 16 14.57 5.98 -1.53
CA ARG A 16 14.11 5.63 -2.88
C ARG A 16 13.20 4.41 -2.88
N HIS A 17 13.47 3.42 -2.03
CA HIS A 17 12.58 2.27 -1.89
C HIS A 17 11.23 2.70 -1.33
N LEU A 18 11.20 3.49 -0.25
CA LEU A 18 9.96 4.03 0.32
C LEU A 18 9.15 4.79 -0.74
N LEU A 19 9.80 5.63 -1.55
CA LEU A 19 9.15 6.36 -2.65
C LEU A 19 8.59 5.49 -3.79
N ARG A 20 8.99 4.22 -3.87
CA ARG A 20 8.47 3.25 -4.86
C ARG A 20 7.31 2.44 -4.33
N GLU A 21 7.16 2.33 -3.00
CA GLU A 21 6.02 1.65 -2.38
C GLU A 21 4.76 2.53 -2.31
N LEU A 22 4.89 3.85 -2.52
CA LEU A 22 3.72 4.72 -2.63
C LEU A 22 2.86 4.36 -3.86
N PRO A 23 1.52 4.51 -3.75
CA PRO A 23 0.61 4.22 -4.86
C PRO A 23 1.04 4.94 -6.16
N PRO A 24 1.00 4.25 -7.31
CA PRO A 24 1.33 4.87 -8.59
C PRO A 24 0.33 5.98 -8.89
N THR A 25 0.85 7.13 -9.34
CA THR A 25 0.00 8.23 -9.82
C THR A 25 -0.46 7.93 -11.25
N PRO A 26 -1.69 8.31 -11.62
CA PRO A 26 -2.26 8.01 -12.94
C PRO A 26 -1.53 8.70 -14.09
N ALA A 27 -0.83 9.80 -13.82
CA ALA A 27 -0.13 10.58 -14.82
C ALA A 27 1.41 10.59 -14.58
N PRO A 28 2.22 10.79 -15.63
CA PRO A 28 3.66 10.61 -15.57
C PRO A 28 4.35 11.74 -14.78
N ARG A 29 5.32 11.36 -13.94
CA ARG A 29 5.98 12.21 -12.92
C ARG A 29 6.61 13.53 -13.41
N HIS A 30 6.85 13.67 -14.71
CA HIS A 30 7.41 14.90 -15.29
C HIS A 30 6.36 15.96 -15.58
N THR A 31 5.08 15.59 -15.62
CA THR A 31 3.95 16.48 -15.92
C THR A 31 3.23 16.98 -14.67
N LEU A 32 3.35 16.29 -13.53
CA LEU A 32 2.67 16.68 -12.29
C LEU A 32 3.61 17.34 -11.29
N PRO A 33 3.10 18.32 -10.52
CA PRO A 33 3.80 18.76 -9.32
C PRO A 33 3.97 17.60 -8.35
N ARG A 34 5.07 17.62 -7.59
CA ARG A 34 5.30 16.64 -6.52
C ARG A 34 4.13 16.69 -5.54
N SER A 35 3.59 15.52 -5.19
CA SER A 35 2.51 15.45 -4.20
C SER A 35 2.95 16.00 -2.84
N PRO A 36 2.02 16.54 -2.04
CA PRO A 36 2.34 17.07 -0.71
C PRO A 36 3.00 16.02 0.19
N ILE A 37 2.62 14.75 0.07
CA ILE A 37 3.24 13.65 0.81
C ILE A 37 4.71 13.44 0.42
N HIS A 38 5.03 13.51 -0.89
CA HIS A 38 6.42 13.45 -1.36
C HIS A 38 7.27 14.61 -0.81
N ALA A 39 6.68 15.82 -0.75
CA ALA A 39 7.35 16.99 -0.19
C ALA A 39 7.58 16.84 1.32
N SER A 40 6.58 16.36 2.07
CA SER A 40 6.67 16.09 3.51
C SER A 40 7.78 15.08 3.83
N ILE A 41 7.75 13.90 3.20
CA ILE A 41 8.76 12.85 3.40
C ILE A 41 10.17 13.40 3.11
N ARG A 42 10.32 14.17 2.03
CA ARG A 42 11.60 14.78 1.68
C ARG A 42 12.09 15.77 2.74
N LYS A 43 11.20 16.58 3.34
CA LYS A 43 11.56 17.51 4.43
C LYS A 43 12.10 16.74 5.64
N HIS A 44 11.40 15.68 6.06
CA HIS A 44 11.83 14.85 7.19
C HIS A 44 13.17 14.15 6.94
N VAL A 45 13.38 13.58 5.75
CA VAL A 45 14.66 12.92 5.40
C VAL A 45 15.82 13.92 5.35
N LYS A 46 15.58 15.14 4.84
CA LYS A 46 16.60 16.20 4.87
C LYS A 46 16.97 16.61 6.30
N HIS A 47 15.97 16.79 7.17
CA HIS A 47 16.19 17.09 8.57
C HIS A 47 16.98 15.97 9.27
N ALA A 48 16.63 14.71 9.02
CA ALA A 48 17.36 13.55 9.54
C ALA A 48 18.82 13.52 9.06
N SER A 49 19.07 13.81 7.77
CA SER A 49 20.45 13.88 7.25
C SER A 49 21.26 15.04 7.84
N SER A 50 20.63 16.18 8.11
CA SER A 50 21.28 17.33 8.75
C SER A 50 21.61 17.05 10.21
N SER A 51 20.70 16.38 10.92
CA SER A 51 20.92 15.94 12.30
C SER A 51 22.08 14.95 12.40
N LEU A 52 22.22 14.05 11.41
CA LEU A 52 23.31 13.07 11.33
C LEU A 52 24.68 13.74 11.19
N SER A 53 24.77 14.85 10.43
CA SER A 53 26.04 15.58 10.25
C SER A 53 26.46 16.46 11.43
N SER A 54 25.54 16.83 12.32
CA SER A 54 25.81 17.76 13.43
C SER A 54 25.95 17.11 14.81
N ALA A 55 25.69 15.81 14.96
CA ALA A 55 25.69 15.14 16.27
C ALA A 55 27.08 14.66 16.72
N THR A 56 27.31 14.65 18.05
CA THR A 56 28.52 14.15 18.72
C THR A 56 28.64 12.61 18.59
N ARG A 57 29.86 12.13 18.31
CA ARG A 57 30.13 10.83 17.65
C ARG A 57 29.69 9.53 18.35
N SER A 58 29.57 9.47 19.67
CA SER A 58 29.47 8.17 20.37
C SER A 58 28.03 7.66 20.56
N GLU A 59 27.19 8.41 21.28
CA GLU A 59 25.84 7.96 21.63
C GLU A 59 24.82 8.13 20.49
N SER A 60 25.12 9.03 19.55
CA SER A 60 24.22 9.29 18.42
C SER A 60 24.37 8.26 17.29
N GLU A 61 25.53 7.61 17.14
CA GLU A 61 25.75 6.61 16.09
C GLU A 61 24.85 5.38 16.26
N SER A 62 24.72 4.86 17.48
CA SER A 62 23.82 3.73 17.78
C SER A 62 22.36 4.09 17.49
N HIS A 63 21.92 5.29 17.90
CA HIS A 63 20.57 5.78 17.64
C HIS A 63 20.30 6.00 16.14
N ASN A 64 21.31 6.44 15.39
CA ASN A 64 21.21 6.60 13.93
C ASN A 64 21.13 5.26 13.21
N LEU A 65 21.90 4.26 13.65
CA LEU A 65 21.84 2.90 13.12
C LEU A 65 20.49 2.25 13.41
N ALA A 66 19.98 2.37 14.64
CA ALA A 66 18.65 1.88 15.00
C ALA A 66 17.57 2.49 14.10
N ARG A 67 17.63 3.80 13.85
CA ARG A 67 16.67 4.48 12.97
C ARG A 67 16.76 4.03 11.51
N LEU A 68 17.95 3.70 11.01
CA LEU A 68 18.09 3.14 9.67
C LEU A 68 17.49 1.73 9.58
N GLN A 69 17.66 0.92 10.61
CA GLN A 69 17.07 -0.41 10.71
C GLN A 69 15.54 -0.34 10.77
N GLU A 70 14.98 0.57 11.56
CA GLU A 70 13.53 0.83 11.62
C GLU A 70 12.97 1.18 10.24
N LEU A 71 13.65 2.06 9.49
CA LEU A 71 13.24 2.42 8.13
C LEU A 71 13.32 1.24 7.16
N GLU A 72 14.32 0.38 7.29
CA GLU A 72 14.42 -0.85 6.50
C GLU A 72 13.29 -1.83 6.81
N GLN A 73 12.98 -2.04 8.09
CA GLN A 73 11.84 -2.84 8.53
C GLN A 73 10.52 -2.29 7.98
N PHE A 74 10.33 -0.98 8.04
CA PHE A 74 9.14 -0.31 7.51
C PHE A 74 8.98 -0.50 6.00
N VAL A 75 10.06 -0.33 5.22
CA VAL A 75 10.03 -0.60 3.78
C VAL A 75 9.66 -2.06 3.49
N THR A 76 10.18 -3.00 4.29
CA THR A 76 9.87 -4.42 4.16
C THR A 76 8.39 -4.69 4.46
N TYR A 77 7.85 -4.08 5.51
CA TYR A 77 6.44 -4.15 5.86
C TYR A 77 5.54 -3.62 4.73
N LEU A 78 5.86 -2.46 4.14
CA LEU A 78 5.07 -1.91 3.03
C LEU A 78 5.02 -2.83 1.81
N ARG A 79 6.14 -3.49 1.47
CA ARG A 79 6.16 -4.51 0.40
C ARG A 79 5.28 -5.69 0.74
N ALA A 80 5.38 -6.20 1.97
CA ALA A 80 4.56 -7.29 2.44
C ALA A 80 3.07 -6.93 2.38
N GLN A 81 2.69 -5.71 2.77
CA GLN A 81 1.32 -5.22 2.72
C GLN A 81 0.76 -5.18 1.30
N ARG A 82 1.56 -4.73 0.32
CA ARG A 82 1.19 -4.78 -1.09
C ARG A 82 0.96 -6.21 -1.56
N MET A 83 1.91 -7.11 -1.26
CA MET A 83 1.78 -8.53 -1.61
C MET A 83 0.56 -9.17 -0.96
N TYR A 84 0.32 -8.88 0.31
CA TYR A 84 -0.87 -9.31 1.04
C TYR A 84 -2.15 -8.88 0.32
N GLY A 85 -2.26 -7.60 -0.07
CA GLY A 85 -3.41 -7.11 -0.84
C GLY A 85 -3.59 -7.85 -2.16
N THR A 86 -2.51 -8.12 -2.90
CA THR A 86 -2.59 -8.89 -4.15
C THR A 86 -3.03 -10.35 -3.93
N LEU A 87 -2.54 -10.99 -2.87
CA LEU A 87 -2.92 -12.37 -2.52
C LEU A 87 -4.38 -12.43 -2.09
N LEU A 88 -4.82 -11.46 -1.28
CA LEU A 88 -6.20 -11.38 -0.83
C LEU A 88 -7.17 -11.27 -2.02
N GLN A 89 -6.89 -10.40 -2.99
CA GLN A 89 -7.70 -10.28 -4.21
C GLN A 89 -7.70 -11.57 -5.05
N ARG A 90 -6.59 -12.29 -5.10
CA ARG A 90 -6.45 -13.52 -5.89
C ARG A 90 -7.22 -14.70 -5.29
N TYR A 91 -7.12 -14.88 -3.99
CA TYR A 91 -7.70 -16.03 -3.28
C TYR A 91 -9.10 -15.74 -2.75
N ASN A 92 -9.46 -14.46 -2.57
CA ASN A 92 -10.80 -14.05 -2.16
C ASN A 92 -11.40 -13.01 -3.11
N PRO A 93 -11.68 -13.38 -4.38
CA PRO A 93 -12.27 -12.47 -5.36
C PRO A 93 -13.71 -12.06 -5.00
N GLY A 94 -14.38 -12.81 -4.13
CA GLY A 94 -15.75 -12.53 -3.66
C GLY A 94 -15.82 -11.67 -2.40
N MET A 95 -14.69 -11.17 -1.87
CA MET A 95 -14.66 -10.42 -0.59
C MET A 95 -15.53 -9.16 -0.61
N GLY A 96 -15.73 -8.56 -1.78
CA GLY A 96 -16.55 -7.36 -1.96
C GLY A 96 -17.89 -7.60 -2.65
N MET A 97 -18.32 -8.86 -2.81
CA MET A 97 -19.66 -9.17 -3.33
C MET A 97 -20.63 -9.32 -2.18
N ASP A 98 -21.76 -8.61 -2.26
CA ASP A 98 -22.85 -8.81 -1.32
C ASP A 98 -23.43 -10.22 -1.50
N GLU A 99 -23.94 -10.77 -0.40
CA GLU A 99 -24.46 -12.14 -0.34
C GLU A 99 -25.56 -12.36 -1.39
N GLU A 100 -26.43 -11.38 -1.60
CA GLU A 100 -27.49 -11.38 -2.63
C GLU A 100 -26.94 -11.49 -4.06
N GLU A 101 -25.90 -10.71 -4.38
CA GLU A 101 -25.24 -10.76 -5.69
C GLU A 101 -24.53 -12.10 -5.91
N ARG A 102 -23.95 -12.67 -4.85
CA ARG A 102 -23.32 -13.99 -4.89
C ARG A 102 -24.34 -15.08 -5.23
N VAL A 103 -25.49 -15.08 -4.55
CA VAL A 103 -26.58 -16.04 -4.81
C VAL A 103 -27.16 -15.87 -6.21
N ARG A 104 -27.31 -14.63 -6.70
CA ARG A 104 -27.76 -14.37 -8.08
C ARG A 104 -26.78 -14.90 -9.12
N LEU A 105 -25.47 -14.71 -8.92
CA LEU A 105 -24.44 -15.20 -9.85
C LEU A 105 -24.34 -16.73 -9.84
N THR A 106 -24.55 -17.39 -8.70
CA THR A 106 -24.58 -18.86 -8.64
C THR A 106 -25.86 -19.43 -9.26
N ALA A 107 -27.01 -18.79 -9.08
CA ALA A 107 -28.25 -19.17 -9.77
C ALA A 107 -28.09 -19.10 -11.30
N ARG A 108 -27.47 -18.03 -11.82
CA ARG A 108 -27.18 -17.89 -13.25
C ARG A 108 -26.26 -18.97 -13.80
N ARG A 109 -25.32 -19.48 -12.99
CA ARG A 109 -24.44 -20.60 -13.41
C ARG A 109 -25.23 -21.88 -13.71
N VAL A 110 -26.40 -22.07 -13.10
CA VAL A 110 -27.28 -23.22 -13.33
C VAL A 110 -28.43 -22.90 -14.29
N GLY A 111 -28.42 -21.72 -14.93
CA GLY A 111 -29.48 -21.29 -15.85
C GLY A 111 -30.77 -20.86 -15.15
N MET A 112 -30.72 -20.56 -13.85
CA MET A 112 -31.86 -20.06 -13.07
C MET A 112 -31.66 -18.58 -12.74
N ASP A 113 -32.74 -17.80 -12.73
CA ASP A 113 -32.73 -16.44 -12.20
C ASP A 113 -33.32 -16.42 -10.79
N LEU A 114 -32.76 -15.56 -9.93
CA LEU A 114 -33.27 -15.39 -8.57
C LEU A 114 -34.66 -14.74 -8.61
N PRO A 115 -35.65 -15.25 -7.85
CA PRO A 115 -36.95 -14.60 -7.71
C PRO A 115 -36.78 -13.18 -7.16
N VAL A 116 -37.67 -12.26 -7.55
CA VAL A 116 -37.70 -10.92 -6.96
C VAL A 116 -38.09 -11.07 -5.49
N GLU A 117 -37.17 -10.71 -4.58
CA GLU A 117 -37.39 -10.70 -3.14
C GLU A 117 -38.67 -9.88 -2.82
N PHE A 118 -39.69 -10.54 -2.28
CA PHE A 118 -40.97 -9.89 -1.95
C PHE A 118 -40.84 -9.19 -0.59
N GLY A 119 -40.17 -8.04 -0.56
CA GLY A 119 -39.96 -7.33 0.72
C GLY A 119 -39.23 -6.00 0.60
N GLY A 120 -39.89 -4.97 0.08
CA GLY A 120 -39.42 -3.59 0.29
C GLY A 120 -39.82 -2.56 -0.76
N GLY A 121 -41.11 -2.24 -0.86
CA GLY A 121 -41.56 -1.03 -1.57
C GLY A 121 -42.82 -1.25 -2.39
N GLY A 122 -43.98 -1.00 -1.77
CA GLY A 122 -45.27 -1.05 -2.45
C GLY A 122 -45.35 -0.04 -3.59
N ALA A 123 -45.26 -0.53 -4.84
CA ALA A 123 -45.87 0.15 -5.97
C ALA A 123 -47.38 -0.07 -5.87
N ARG A 124 -48.04 0.86 -5.16
CA ARG A 124 -49.50 1.02 -5.20
C ARG A 124 -49.88 1.37 -6.64
N ASP A 125 -50.25 0.36 -7.40
CA ASP A 125 -50.99 0.52 -8.63
C ASP A 125 -52.37 1.09 -8.27
N LYS A 126 -52.53 2.41 -8.41
CA LYS A 126 -53.82 3.08 -8.25
C LYS A 126 -54.47 3.15 -9.63
N LYS A 127 -55.48 2.29 -9.80
CA LYS A 127 -56.56 2.45 -10.78
C LYS A 127 -57.40 3.69 -10.48
#